data_AF-A0A9X5CPK5-F1
#
_entry.id   AF-A0A9X5CPK5-F1
#
_cell.length_a   1.000
_cell.length_b   1.000
_cell.length_c   1.000
_cell.angle_alpha   90.00
_cell.angle_beta   90.00
_cell.angle_gamma   90.00
#
_symmetry.space_group_name_H-M   'P 1'
#
loop_
_entity.id
_entity.type
_entity.pdbx_description
1 polymer ?
#
loop_
_entity_poly.entity_id
_entity_poly.type
_entity_poly.pdbx_seq_one_letter_code
_entity_poly.pdbx_strand_id
1 'polypeptide(L)'
;PDLGTIEPVRQPLRWMARRASRQLAAAQTIGVVEQGGRTVSLGDLLGPEFAANPRELFGPDSYHPSAEGYATAAMAVLPTVCAALGLWPAEEDRPDAARRE
;
A
#
# COMPACT_ATOMS: atom_id res chain seq x y z
N PRO A 1 0.51 -2.32 4.68
CA PRO A 1 -0.50 -1.29 5.04
C PRO A 1 0.05 -0.41 6.18
N ASP A 2 -0.33 0.87 6.23
CA ASP A 2 0.06 1.78 7.31
C ASP A 2 -0.94 1.67 8.47
N LEU A 3 -0.56 1.00 9.57
CA LEU A 3 -1.47 0.79 10.71
C LEU A 3 -1.77 2.09 11.48
N GLY A 4 -1.11 3.20 11.13
CA GLY A 4 -1.40 4.52 11.67
C GLY A 4 -2.76 5.09 11.22
N THR A 5 -3.41 4.50 10.22
CA THR A 5 -4.73 4.91 9.73
C THR A 5 -5.89 4.32 10.54
N ILE A 6 -5.62 3.39 11.46
CA ILE A 6 -6.64 2.69 12.25
C ILE A 6 -7.08 3.57 13.42
N GLU A 7 -8.15 4.34 13.22
CA GLU A 7 -8.70 5.26 14.22
C GLU A 7 -9.07 4.60 15.56
N PRO A 8 -9.61 3.37 15.63
CA PRO A 8 -9.91 2.73 16.92
C PRO A 8 -8.69 2.53 17.83
N VAL A 9 -7.49 2.38 17.27
CA VAL A 9 -6.25 2.28 18.06
C VAL A 9 -5.93 3.66 18.62
N ARG A 10 -5.92 3.85 19.93
CA ARG A 10 -5.65 5.18 20.52
C ARG A 10 -4.15 5.48 20.63
N GLN A 11 -3.81 6.75 20.82
CA GLN A 11 -2.45 7.14 21.15
C GLN A 11 -2.08 6.68 22.58
N PRO A 12 -0.81 6.33 22.85
CA PRO A 12 0.34 6.38 21.95
C PRO A 12 0.50 5.14 21.05
N LEU A 13 -0.35 4.12 21.21
CA LEU A 13 -0.23 2.84 20.50
C LEU A 13 -0.38 3.00 18.98
N ARG A 14 -1.21 3.93 18.50
CA ARG A 14 -1.35 4.21 17.07
C ARG A 14 -0.04 4.68 16.44
N TRP A 15 0.71 5.52 17.14
CA TRP A 15 2.03 5.96 16.69
C TRP A 15 3.03 4.80 16.63
N MET A 16 3.03 3.94 17.66
CA MET A 16 3.88 2.75 17.69
C MET A 16 3.52 1.79 16.55
N ALA A 17 2.24 1.56 16.31
CA ALA A 17 1.74 0.72 15.23
C ALA A 17 2.16 1.25 13.86
N ARG A 18 2.01 2.56 13.61
CA ARG A 18 2.49 3.22 12.38
C ARG A 18 3.98 2.98 12.15
N ARG A 19 4.79 3.18 13.18
CA ARG A 19 6.25 2.98 13.10
C ARG A 19 6.58 1.52 12.79
N ALA A 20 6.01 0.58 13.54
CA ALA A 20 6.23 -0.84 13.36
C ALA A 20 5.79 -1.32 11.97
N SER A 21 4.62 -0.90 11.49
CA SER A 21 4.11 -1.29 10.17
C SER A 21 4.98 -0.77 9.03
N ARG A 22 5.52 0.44 9.15
CA ARG A 22 6.45 1.02 8.15
C ARG A 22 7.80 0.33 8.16
N GLN A 23 8.32 -0.01 9.33
CA GLN A 23 9.56 -0.79 9.46
C GLN A 23 9.41 -2.18 8.85
N LEU A 24 8.29 -2.86 9.13
CA LEU A 24 7.98 -4.15 8.51
C LEU A 24 7.87 -4.04 6.99
N ALA A 25 7.17 -3.02 6.47
CA ALA A 25 7.05 -2.80 5.03
C ALA A 25 8.41 -2.56 4.38
N ALA A 26 9.29 -1.76 5.00
CA ALA A 26 10.65 -1.55 4.51
C ALA A 26 11.46 -2.86 4.48
N ALA A 27 11.39 -3.67 5.53
CA ALA A 27 12.05 -4.98 5.58
C ALA A 27 11.51 -5.96 4.52
N GLN A 28 10.19 -5.97 4.31
CA GLN A 28 9.55 -6.75 3.24
C GLN A 28 10.03 -6.29 1.86
N THR A 29 10.13 -4.97 1.63
CA THR A 29 10.64 -4.44 0.36
C THR A 29 12.07 -4.90 0.09
N ILE A 30 12.95 -4.80 1.08
CA ILE A 30 14.35 -5.28 0.97
C ILE A 30 14.36 -6.77 0.61
N GLY A 31 13.67 -7.61 1.39
CA GLY A 31 13.67 -9.05 1.17
C GLY A 31 13.09 -9.46 -0.20
N VAL A 32 12.07 -8.77 -0.70
CA VAL A 32 11.51 -9.05 -2.04
C VAL A 32 12.48 -8.64 -3.14
N VAL A 33 13.07 -7.44 -3.05
CA VAL A 33 14.01 -6.93 -4.07
C VAL A 33 15.28 -7.78 -4.13
N GLU A 34 15.81 -8.21 -2.99
CA GLU A 34 16.99 -9.10 -2.93
C GLU A 34 16.74 -10.45 -3.63
N GLN A 35 15.49 -10.92 -3.67
CA GLN A 35 15.08 -12.13 -4.39
C GLN A 35 14.62 -11.85 -5.83
N GLY A 36 14.88 -10.65 -6.37
CA GLY A 36 14.52 -10.26 -7.73
C GLY A 36 13.02 -10.01 -7.93
N GLY A 37 12.25 -9.88 -6.86
CA GLY A 37 10.82 -9.61 -6.91
C GLY A 37 10.49 -8.14 -7.13
N ARG A 38 9.19 -7.86 -7.35
CA ARG A 38 8.62 -6.52 -7.50
C ARG A 38 7.78 -6.18 -6.27
N THR A 39 7.88 -4.95 -5.80
CA THR A 39 7.20 -4.49 -4.57
C THR A 39 6.27 -3.32 -4.88
N VAL A 40 5.12 -3.27 -4.20
CA VAL A 40 4.19 -2.14 -4.24
C VAL A 40 4.08 -1.54 -2.84
N SER A 41 4.41 -0.26 -2.67
CA SER A 41 4.27 0.41 -1.37
C SER A 41 2.81 0.81 -1.11
N LEU A 42 1.97 -0.17 -0.79
CA LEU A 42 0.55 0.04 -0.50
C LEU A 42 0.31 1.05 0.63
N GLY A 43 1.19 1.08 1.63
CA GLY A 43 1.07 2.02 2.75
C GLY A 43 1.25 3.48 2.33
N ASP A 44 2.20 3.74 1.43
CA ASP A 44 2.45 5.10 0.94
C ASP A 44 1.42 5.52 -0.11
N LEU A 45 1.04 4.59 -1.00
CA LEU A 45 0.06 4.84 -2.06
C LEU A 45 -1.36 5.04 -1.52
N LEU A 46 -1.79 4.23 -0.54
CA LEU A 46 -3.19 4.19 -0.09
C LEU A 46 -3.38 4.74 1.32
N GLY A 47 -2.31 4.92 2.10
CA GLY A 47 -2.41 5.42 3.48
C GLY A 47 -3.14 6.77 3.60
N PRO A 48 -2.84 7.77 2.75
CA PRO A 48 -3.57 9.05 2.77
C PRO A 48 -5.07 8.89 2.50
N GLU A 49 -5.42 8.01 1.55
CA GLU A 49 -6.80 7.76 1.13
C GLU A 49 -7.61 7.06 2.23
N PHE A 50 -7.04 6.02 2.85
CA PHE A 50 -7.64 5.36 4.02
C PHE A 50 -7.79 6.28 5.22
N ALA A 51 -6.89 7.26 5.39
CA ALA A 51 -7.00 8.27 6.45
C ALA A 51 -8.05 9.33 6.15
N ALA A 52 -8.27 9.67 4.87
CA ALA A 52 -9.24 10.66 4.45
C ALA A 52 -10.68 10.10 4.43
N ASN A 53 -10.86 8.85 3.99
CA ASN A 53 -12.16 8.21 3.79
C ASN A 53 -12.35 6.92 4.62
N PRO A 54 -12.13 6.95 5.95
CA PRO A 54 -12.11 5.73 6.77
C PRO A 54 -13.46 5.02 6.84
N ARG A 55 -14.58 5.75 6.72
CA ARG A 55 -15.94 5.16 6.76
C ARG A 55 -16.28 4.36 5.50
N GLU A 56 -15.63 4.67 4.39
CA GLU A 56 -15.86 4.02 3.09
C GLU A 56 -14.87 2.86 2.91
N LEU A 57 -13.61 3.08 3.30
CA LEU A 57 -12.50 2.18 3.00
C LEU A 57 -12.22 1.14 4.09
N PHE A 58 -12.74 1.31 5.31
CA PHE A 58 -12.76 0.26 6.32
C PHE A 58 -14.13 -0.39 6.45
N GLY A 59 -14.14 -1.67 6.79
CA GLY A 59 -15.34 -2.44 7.06
C GLY A 59 -15.99 -2.06 8.40
N PRO A 60 -17.07 -2.77 8.79
CA PRO A 60 -17.81 -2.48 10.01
C PRO A 60 -16.98 -2.54 11.30
N ASP A 61 -15.86 -3.27 11.30
CA ASP A 61 -14.94 -3.35 12.45
C ASP A 61 -13.96 -2.17 12.54
N SER A 62 -13.99 -1.26 11.56
CA SER A 62 -13.08 -0.11 11.47
C SER A 62 -11.60 -0.50 11.52
N TYR A 63 -11.27 -1.70 11.06
CA TYR A 63 -9.92 -2.28 11.10
C TYR A 63 -9.54 -2.91 9.76
N HIS A 64 -10.34 -3.84 9.25
CA HIS A 64 -10.10 -4.46 7.95
C HIS A 64 -10.64 -3.56 6.83
N PRO A 65 -10.02 -3.58 5.62
CA PRO A 65 -10.59 -2.88 4.49
C PRO A 65 -12.02 -3.35 4.20
N SER A 66 -12.86 -2.42 3.74
CA SER A 66 -14.17 -2.74 3.18
C SER A 66 -14.01 -3.44 1.83
N ALA A 67 -15.13 -3.83 1.19
CA ALA A 67 -15.09 -4.33 -0.18
C ALA A 67 -14.43 -3.32 -1.15
N GLU A 68 -14.75 -2.04 -0.99
CA GLU A 68 -14.14 -0.95 -1.75
C GLU A 68 -12.67 -0.75 -1.39
N GLY A 69 -12.32 -0.81 -0.10
CA GLY A 69 -10.93 -0.76 0.34
C GLY A 69 -10.06 -1.88 -0.25
N TYR A 70 -10.60 -3.11 -0.33
CA TYR A 70 -9.93 -4.22 -1.00
C TYR A 70 -9.86 -4.04 -2.52
N ALA A 71 -10.91 -3.52 -3.15
CA ALA A 71 -10.88 -3.21 -4.59
C ALA A 71 -9.78 -2.17 -4.90
N THR A 72 -9.68 -1.10 -4.11
CA THR A 72 -8.64 -0.08 -4.23
C THR A 72 -7.23 -0.68 -4.04
N ALA A 73 -7.06 -1.56 -3.04
CA ALA A 73 -5.80 -2.27 -2.84
C ALA A 73 -5.44 -3.19 -4.02
N ALA A 74 -6.42 -3.91 -4.58
CA ALA A 74 -6.23 -4.76 -5.76
C ALA A 74 -5.84 -3.92 -6.99
N MET A 75 -6.51 -2.78 -7.21
CA MET A 75 -6.21 -1.86 -8.30
C MET A 75 -4.81 -1.25 -8.19
N ALA A 76 -4.31 -1.00 -6.97
CA ALA A 76 -2.94 -0.52 -6.77
C ALA A 76 -1.87 -1.57 -7.12
N VAL A 77 -2.16 -2.86 -6.97
CA VAL A 77 -1.22 -3.96 -7.28
C VAL A 77 -1.34 -4.45 -8.72
N LEU A 78 -2.51 -4.30 -9.33
CA LEU A 78 -2.82 -4.82 -10.67
C LEU A 78 -1.79 -4.41 -11.75
N PRO A 79 -1.33 -3.15 -11.85
CA PRO A 79 -0.33 -2.78 -12.84
C PRO A 79 0.98 -3.56 -12.70
N THR A 80 1.48 -3.72 -11.48
CA THR A 80 2.71 -4.46 -11.21
C THR A 80 2.58 -5.95 -11.55
N VAL A 81 1.40 -6.54 -11.29
CA VAL A 81 1.10 -7.93 -11.65
C VAL A 81 1.04 -8.10 -13.16
N CYS A 82 0.28 -7.24 -13.86
CA CYS A 82 0.19 -7.27 -15.32
C CYS A 82 1.58 -7.09 -15.96
N ALA A 83 2.38 -6.16 -15.47
CA ALA A 83 3.74 -5.95 -15.96
C ALA A 83 4.64 -7.17 -15.68
N ALA A 84 4.43 -7.89 -14.57
CA ALA A 84 5.22 -9.08 -14.25
C ALA A 84 4.87 -10.26 -15.16
N LEU A 85 3.64 -10.30 -15.65
CA LEU A 85 3.12 -11.29 -16.57
C LEU A 85 3.28 -10.91 -18.05
N GLY A 86 3.86 -9.74 -18.36
CA GLY A 86 3.97 -9.25 -19.74
C GLY A 86 2.63 -8.86 -20.37
N LEU A 87 1.62 -8.56 -19.55
CA LEU A 87 0.27 -8.15 -19.95
C LEU A 87 0.07 -6.63 -19.91
N TRP A 88 1.12 -5.87 -19.61
CA TRP A 88 1.10 -4.41 -19.56
C TRP A 88 1.60 -3.82 -20.89
N PRO A 89 1.04 -2.69 -21.37
CA PRO A 89 1.50 -2.05 -22.59
C PRO A 89 3.00 -1.72 -22.53
N ALA A 90 3.75 -2.15 -23.55
CA ALA A 90 5.21 -2.02 -23.60
C ALA A 90 5.73 -0.56 -23.64
N GLU A 91 4.86 0.41 -23.91
CA GLU A 91 5.23 1.83 -24.04
C GLU A 91 5.38 2.54 -22.68
N GLU A 92 4.82 1.98 -21.60
CA GLU A 92 4.84 2.57 -20.24
C GLU A 92 6.02 2.12 -19.37
N ASP A 93 6.85 1.18 -19.83
CA ASP A 93 8.01 0.66 -19.09
C ASP A 93 9.21 1.64 -19.04
N ARG A 94 9.09 2.82 -19.69
CA ARG A 94 10.06 3.89 -19.49
C ARG A 94 9.74 4.59 -18.17
N PRO A 95 10.62 4.54 -17.15
CA PRO A 95 10.43 5.35 -15.96
C PRO A 95 10.32 6.80 -16.40
N ASP A 96 9.20 7.44 -16.05
CA ASP A 96 8.97 8.84 -16.35
C ASP A 96 10.09 9.65 -15.68
N ALA A 97 11.00 10.21 -16.49
CA ALA A 97 12.16 10.96 -16.01
C ALA A 97 11.75 12.20 -15.18
N ALA A 98 10.46 12.56 -15.21
CA ALA A 98 9.85 13.60 -14.37
C ALA A 98 9.54 13.14 -12.93
N ARG A 99 9.55 11.84 -12.62
CA ARG A 99 9.37 11.32 -11.25
C ARG A 99 10.68 11.41 -10.47
N ARG A 100 11.14 12.64 -10.20
CA ARG A 100 12.17 12.93 -9.21
C ARG A 100 11.50 13.17 -7.86
N GLU A 101 11.96 12.40 -6.87
CA GLU A 101 11.89 12.61 -5.40
C GLU A 101 10.55 13.02 -4.79
#